data_AF-A0A0L6IZU0-F1
#
_entry.id   AF-A0A0L6IZU0-F1
#
_cell.length_a   1.000
_cell.length_b   1.000
_cell.length_c   1.000
_cell.angle_alpha   90.00
_cell.angle_beta   90.00
_cell.angle_gamma   90.00
#
_symmetry.space_group_name_H-M   'P 1'
#
loop_
_entity.id
_entity.type
_entity.pdbx_description
1 polymer ?
#
loop_
_entity_poly.entity_id
_entity_poly.type
_entity_poly.pdbx_seq_one_letter_code
_entity_poly.pdbx_strand_id
1 'polypeptide(L)' 'MSAADFLPDDGLVRATGRLTVACSLPDVVSILRETARDIVGSDGVAVVLREGGFCFYAAEDAIEPLWRGR' A
#
# COMPACT_ATOMS: atom_id res chain seq x y z
N MET A 1 -17.28 -4.92 15.15
CA MET A 1 -16.96 -5.30 13.77
C MET A 1 -18.05 -6.20 13.26
N SER A 2 -18.91 -5.66 12.40
CA SER A 2 -20.05 -6.37 11.82
C SER A 2 -19.74 -6.66 10.36
N ALA A 3 -20.39 -7.66 9.77
CA ALA A 3 -20.23 -8.04 8.35
C ALA A 3 -20.54 -6.92 7.34
N ALA A 4 -21.06 -5.78 7.79
CA ALA A 4 -21.20 -4.55 7.00
C ALA A 4 -19.87 -3.81 6.75
N ASP A 5 -18.82 -4.13 7.51
CA ASP A 5 -17.46 -3.57 7.34
C ASP A 5 -16.72 -4.19 6.11
N PHE A 6 -17.34 -5.16 5.43
CA PHE A 6 -16.78 -5.92 4.29
C PHE A 6 -17.63 -5.81 3.02
N LEU A 7 -18.40 -4.72 2.85
CA LEU A 7 -18.76 -4.28 1.49
C LEU A 7 -17.47 -4.21 0.67
N PRO A 8 -17.47 -4.54 -0.64
CA PRO A 8 -16.27 -4.41 -1.44
C PRO A 8 -15.82 -2.96 -1.33
N ASP A 9 -14.77 -2.73 -0.54
CA ASP A 9 -14.26 -1.41 -0.25
C ASP A 9 -13.93 -0.81 -1.62
N ASP A 10 -14.56 0.30 -1.98
CA ASP A 10 -14.34 0.97 -3.26
C ASP A 10 -12.83 1.20 -3.48
N GLY A 11 -12.07 1.39 -2.38
CA GLY A 11 -10.62 1.43 -2.35
C GLY A 11 -9.97 0.11 -2.78
N LEU A 12 -10.41 -1.03 -2.26
CA LEU A 12 -9.87 -2.35 -2.62
C LEU A 12 -10.18 -2.73 -4.07
N VAL A 13 -11.41 -2.46 -4.54
CA VAL A 13 -11.78 -2.71 -5.95
C VAL A 13 -10.94 -1.84 -6.88
N ARG A 14 -10.80 -0.55 -6.57
CA ARG A 14 -9.96 0.39 -7.34
C ARG A 14 -8.50 -0.04 -7.34
N ALA A 15 -7.94 -0.42 -6.19
CA ALA A 15 -6.56 -0.88 -6.07
C ALA A 15 -6.32 -2.13 -6.90
N THR A 16 -7.22 -3.12 -6.80
CA THR A 16 -7.14 -4.37 -7.58
C THR A 16 -7.21 -4.11 -9.09
N GLY A 17 -8.11 -3.21 -9.53
CA GLY A 17 -8.21 -2.83 -10.93
C GLY A 17 -6.92 -2.19 -11.47
N ARG A 18 -6.31 -1.29 -10.70
CA ARG A 18 -5.02 -0.67 -11.05
C ARG A 18 -3.88 -1.68 -11.06
N LEU A 19 -3.82 -2.58 -10.08
CA LEU A 19 -2.79 -3.63 -9.99
C LEU A 19 -2.86 -4.61 -11.15
N THR A 20 -4.06 -4.89 -11.67
CA THR A 20 -4.25 -5.82 -12.79
C THR A 20 -3.62 -5.33 -14.10
N VAL A 21 -3.48 -4.01 -14.26
CA VAL A 21 -2.86 -3.38 -15.45
C VAL A 21 -1.45 -2.84 -15.19
N ALA A 22 -0.90 -3.06 -14.00
CA ALA A 22 0.45 -2.63 -13.65
C ALA A 22 1.49 -3.51 -14.38
N CYS A 23 2.42 -2.87 -15.09
CA CYS A 23 3.40 -3.56 -15.93
C CYS A 23 4.84 -3.45 -15.39
N SER A 24 5.02 -2.84 -14.22
CA SER A 24 6.33 -2.65 -13.61
C SER A 24 6.27 -2.65 -12.08
N LEU A 25 7.40 -2.98 -11.44
CA LEU A 25 7.51 -2.93 -9.98
C LEU A 25 7.27 -1.51 -9.43
N PRO A 26 7.77 -0.42 -10.06
CA PRO A 26 7.41 0.94 -9.68
C PRO A 26 5.89 1.21 -9.72
N ASP A 27 5.16 0.70 -10.70
CA ASP A 27 3.71 0.88 -10.77
C ASP A 27 3.02 0.22 -9.57
N VAL A 28 3.41 -1.02 -9.25
CA VAL A 28 2.88 -1.76 -8.09
C VAL A 28 3.17 -1.00 -6.79
N VAL A 29 4.41 -0.53 -6.61
CA VAL A 29 4.81 0.24 -5.42
C VAL A 29 3.99 1.52 -5.29
N SER A 30 3.76 2.26 -6.39
CA SER A 30 2.95 3.48 -6.38
C SER A 30 1.50 3.18 -6.00
N ILE A 31 0.90 2.13 -6.59
CA ILE A 31 -0.48 1.75 -6.30
C ILE A 31 -0.65 1.35 -4.83
N LEU A 32 0.26 0.53 -4.29
CA LEU A 32 0.22 0.13 -2.88
C LEU A 32 0.37 1.34 -1.96
N ARG A 33 1.35 2.21 -2.23
CA ARG A 33 1.57 3.45 -1.46
C ARG A 33 0.31 4.32 -1.42
N GLU A 34 -0.36 4.49 -2.55
CA GLU A 34 -1.50 5.41 -2.68
C GLU A 34 -2.82 4.86 -2.14
N THR A 35 -2.93 3.56 -1.87
CA THR A 35 -4.23 2.93 -1.58
C THR A 35 -4.25 2.16 -0.27
N ALA A 36 -3.13 1.58 0.15
CA ALA A 36 -3.12 0.66 1.28
C ALA A 36 -3.48 1.32 2.61
N ARG A 37 -3.09 2.58 2.82
CA ARG A 37 -3.38 3.30 4.06
C ARG A 37 -4.88 3.49 4.28
N ASP A 38 -5.57 3.97 3.26
CA ASP A 38 -7.02 4.21 3.29
C ASP A 38 -7.78 2.89 3.43
N ILE A 39 -7.41 1.86 2.64
CA ILE A 39 -8.04 0.52 2.68
C ILE A 39 -7.91 -0.14 4.06
N VAL A 40 -6.76 0.02 4.71
CA VAL A 40 -6.51 -0.58 6.03
C VAL A 40 -7.05 0.30 7.15
N GLY A 41 -7.34 1.57 6.89
CA GLY A 41 -7.71 2.55 7.91
C GLY A 41 -6.58 2.82 8.90
N SER A 42 -5.32 2.86 8.43
CA SER A 42 -4.14 3.03 9.28
C SER A 42 -3.58 4.46 9.24
N ASP A 43 -2.77 4.78 10.25
CA ASP A 43 -2.00 6.04 10.29
C ASP A 43 -0.79 6.02 9.35
N GLY A 44 -0.36 4.84 8.91
CA GLY A 44 0.69 4.71 7.90
C GLY A 44 0.86 3.29 7.36
N VAL A 45 1.53 3.22 6.21
CA VAL A 45 1.92 2.00 5.49
C VAL A 45 3.31 2.18 4.89
N ALA A 46 4.06 1.08 4.81
CA ALA A 46 5.36 1.01 4.17
C ALA A 46 5.39 -0.16 3.17
N VAL A 47 6.01 0.07 2.02
CA VAL A 47 6.27 -0.94 1.00
C VAL A 47 7.74 -1.32 1.08
N VAL A 48 8.01 -2.60 1.36
CA VAL A 48 9.36 -3.14 1.48
C VAL A 48 9.58 -4.17 0.38
N LEU A 49 10.64 -4.00 -0.39
CA LEU A 49 11.04 -4.93 -1.44
C LEU A 49 12.16 -5.82 -0.93
N ARG A 50 12.02 -7.13 -1.13
CA ARG A 50 13.10 -8.09 -0.90
C ARG A 50 13.82 -8.36 -2.21
N GLU A 51 15.11 -8.12 -2.24
CA GLU A 51 15.97 -8.44 -3.38
C GLU A 51 17.22 -9.17 -2.87
N GLY A 52 17.39 -10.42 -3.31
CA GLY A 52 18.39 -11.34 -2.76
C GLY A 52 18.22 -11.55 -1.25
N GLY A 53 19.28 -11.30 -0.49
CA GLY A 53 19.30 -11.38 0.98
C GLY A 53 18.98 -10.07 1.70
N PHE A 54 18.59 -9.01 0.97
CA PHE A 54 18.37 -7.68 1.53
C PHE A 54 16.92 -7.23 1.39
N CYS A 55 16.50 -6.33 2.28
CA CYS A 55 15.21 -5.66 2.24
C CYS A 55 15.41 -4.15 2.08
N PHE A 56 14.67 -3.54 1.16
CA PHE A 56 14.78 -2.13 0.82
C PHE A 56 13.47 -1.42 1.08
N TYR A 57 13.56 -0.25 1.72
CA TYR A 57 12.44 0.66 1.89
C TYR A 57 12.09 1.30 0.56
N ALA A 58 11.03 0.84 -0.09
CA ALA A 58 10.68 1.29 -1.44
C ALA A 58 9.77 2.52 -1.41
N ALA A 59 8.81 2.56 -0.50
CA ALA A 59 7.86 3.65 -0.39
C ALA A 59 7.15 3.68 0.97
N GLU A 60 6.56 4.82 1.28
CA GLU A 60 5.69 5.02 2.45
C GLU A 60 4.56 6.00 2.15
N ASP A 61 3.45 5.79 2.84
CA ASP A 61 2.39 6.78 3.01
C ASP A 61 1.94 6.76 4.47
N ALA A 62 2.12 7.87 5.17
CA ALA A 62 1.88 7.97 6.61
C ALA A 62 1.63 9.41 7.03
N ILE A 63 0.93 9.62 8.15
CA ILE A 63 0.68 10.95 8.73
C ILE A 63 1.96 11.67 9.17
N GLU A 64 2.97 10.89 9.57
CA GLU A 64 4.30 11.32 9.97
C GLU A 64 5.32 10.31 9.43
N PRO A 65 6.61 10.68 9.23
CA PRO A 65 7.60 9.75 8.72
C PRO A 65 7.69 8.51 9.60
N LEU A 66 7.51 7.32 9.01
CA LEU A 66 7.61 6.08 9.78
C LEU A 66 9.08 5.87 10.16
N TRP A 67 9.94 5.76 9.15
CA TRP A 67 11.35 5.40 9.31
C TRP A 67 12.30 6.48 8.78
N ARG A 68 11.82 7.43 7.96
CA ARG A 68 12.62 8.53 7.38
C ARG A 68 12.47 9.83 8.16
N GLY A 69 12.68 9.80 9.47
CA GLY A 69 12.46 10.96 10.34
C GLY A 69 13.35 11.08 11.58
N ARG A 70 13.95 9.99 12.06
CA ARG A 70 14.98 9.94 13.12
C ARG A 70 15.50 8.52 13.30
#